data_AF-A0A4R8XLA2-F1
#
_entry.id   AF-A0A4R8XLA2-F1
#
_cell.length_a   1.000
_cell.length_b   1.000
_cell.length_c   1.000
_cell.angle_alpha   90.00
_cell.angle_beta   90.00
_cell.angle_gamma   90.00
#
_symmetry.space_group_name_H-M   'P 1'
#
loop_
_entity.id
_entity.type
_entity.pdbx_description
1 polymer ?
#
loop_
_entity_poly.entity_id
_entity_poly.type
_entity_poly.pdbx_seq_one_letter_code
_entity_poly.pdbx_strand_id
1 'polypeptide(L)'
;MMDNHEADDRSDLLARWKKTNPQRWTTDAVEEHLKQGFCAYEIPLEAITRTDYSNDGEVREDLIYSLYTITHPDVLSRLYSAEEKEMKDVGPDTYDESWRGLFLQETSGSDTDDLGTAPLGDASWLAYNLLNTQHLVGQRTSIVLEQEDGLVTGAKVYGMSDHLTTYMTALTGYRETGTETDQNYYSMKTGDVNDEAFVYYLDCLARHSFI
;
A
#
# COMPACT_ATOMS: atom_id res chain seq x y z
N MET A 1 15.48 11.21 -26.76
CA MET A 1 16.42 10.15 -27.16
C MET A 1 16.70 9.36 -25.91
N MET A 2 16.17 8.15 -25.80
CA MET A 2 16.58 7.23 -24.73
C MET A 2 18.05 6.90 -24.91
N ASP A 3 18.76 6.75 -23.79
CA ASP A 3 20.13 6.27 -23.79
C ASP A 3 20.15 4.80 -24.24
N ASN A 4 21.12 4.39 -25.05
CA ASN A 4 21.17 3.02 -25.59
C ASN A 4 21.24 1.98 -24.47
N HIS A 5 21.80 2.34 -23.31
CA HIS A 5 21.89 1.44 -22.17
C HIS A 5 20.53 1.14 -21.53
N GLU A 6 19.62 2.11 -21.50
CA GLU A 6 18.29 1.97 -20.90
C GLU A 6 17.36 1.13 -21.78
N ALA A 7 17.49 1.25 -23.10
CA ALA A 7 16.76 0.43 -24.06
C ALA A 7 17.20 -1.05 -24.02
N ASP A 8 18.50 -1.29 -23.82
CA ASP A 8 19.06 -2.65 -23.68
C ASP A 8 18.58 -3.32 -22.39
N ASP A 9 18.48 -2.58 -21.28
CA ASP A 9 18.03 -3.10 -19.97
C ASP A 9 16.55 -3.50 -19.98
N ARG A 10 15.67 -2.61 -20.48
CA ARG A 10 14.23 -2.92 -20.66
C ARG A 10 13.99 -4.15 -21.53
N SER A 11 14.83 -4.33 -22.55
CA SER A 11 14.74 -5.48 -23.46
C SER A 11 15.13 -6.79 -22.78
N ASP A 12 16.15 -6.78 -21.90
CA ASP A 12 16.54 -7.95 -21.11
C ASP A 12 15.45 -8.34 -20.09
N LEU A 13 14.89 -7.37 -19.37
CA LEU A 13 13.79 -7.57 -18.43
C LEU A 13 12.58 -8.21 -19.12
N LEU A 14 12.18 -7.69 -20.29
CA LEU A 14 11.10 -8.29 -21.08
C LEU A 14 11.42 -9.73 -21.49
N ALA A 15 12.68 -10.01 -21.87
CA ALA A 15 13.09 -11.35 -22.28
C ALA A 15 13.06 -12.35 -21.12
N ARG A 16 13.42 -11.92 -19.90
CA ARG A 16 13.30 -12.71 -18.67
C ARG A 16 11.84 -12.98 -18.32
N TRP A 17 11.01 -11.94 -18.32
CA TRP A 17 9.58 -12.04 -18.08
C TRP A 17 8.86 -12.98 -19.06
N LYS A 18 9.18 -12.94 -20.35
CA LYS A 18 8.62 -13.88 -21.34
C LYS A 18 8.98 -15.35 -21.04
N LYS A 19 10.11 -15.62 -20.39
CA LYS A 19 10.55 -16.99 -20.05
C LYS A 19 9.83 -17.56 -18.83
N THR A 20 9.31 -16.72 -17.93
CA THR A 20 8.67 -17.18 -16.69
C THR A 20 7.21 -17.56 -16.85
N ASN A 21 6.60 -17.30 -18.02
CA ASN A 21 5.16 -17.49 -18.28
C ASN A 21 4.29 -16.87 -17.17
N PRO A 22 4.32 -15.53 -17.05
CA PRO A 22 3.78 -14.80 -15.92
C PRO A 22 2.28 -15.04 -15.82
N GLN A 23 1.86 -15.51 -14.65
CA GLN A 23 0.46 -15.76 -14.32
C GLN A 23 -0.01 -14.73 -13.29
N ARG A 24 -1.29 -14.37 -13.38
CA ARG A 24 -1.96 -13.61 -12.33
C ARG A 24 -2.12 -14.49 -11.10
N TRP A 25 -1.94 -13.89 -9.93
CA TRP A 25 -2.02 -14.60 -8.67
C TRP A 25 -3.48 -14.68 -8.19
N THR A 26 -3.85 -15.83 -7.65
CA THR A 26 -5.15 -16.00 -6.99
C THR A 26 -5.14 -15.29 -5.63
N THR A 27 -6.32 -14.98 -5.11
CA THR A 27 -6.48 -14.43 -3.76
C THR A 27 -5.76 -15.28 -2.72
N ASP A 28 -5.98 -16.60 -2.73
CA ASP A 28 -5.38 -17.54 -1.78
C ASP A 28 -3.85 -17.49 -1.79
N ALA A 29 -3.25 -17.44 -2.98
CA ALA A 29 -1.80 -17.43 -3.11
C ALA A 29 -1.20 -16.11 -2.59
N VAL A 30 -1.80 -14.96 -2.94
CA VAL A 30 -1.36 -13.66 -2.43
C VAL A 30 -1.49 -13.59 -0.90
N GLU A 31 -2.61 -14.05 -0.37
CA GLU A 31 -2.83 -14.08 1.08
C GLU A 31 -1.82 -14.99 1.80
N GLU A 32 -1.46 -16.14 1.22
CA GLU A 32 -0.45 -17.03 1.78
C GLU A 32 0.92 -16.35 1.82
N HIS A 33 1.31 -15.63 0.76
CA HIS A 33 2.53 -14.82 0.75
C HIS A 33 2.52 -13.77 1.87
N LEU A 34 1.39 -13.08 2.09
CA LEU A 34 1.26 -12.09 3.15
C LEU A 34 1.37 -12.71 4.54
N LYS A 35 0.64 -13.80 4.78
CA LYS A 35 0.60 -14.50 6.08
C LYS A 35 1.96 -15.11 6.43
N GLN A 36 2.60 -15.79 5.48
CA GLN A 36 3.87 -16.50 5.73
C GLN A 36 5.09 -15.60 5.63
N GLY A 37 5.16 -14.74 4.62
CA GLY A 37 6.32 -13.89 4.36
C GLY A 37 6.42 -12.70 5.31
N PHE A 38 5.27 -12.13 5.68
CA PHE A 38 5.20 -10.87 6.42
C PHE A 38 4.49 -10.98 7.77
N CYS A 39 4.11 -12.19 8.19
CA CYS A 39 3.30 -12.38 9.40
C CYS A 39 2.03 -11.51 9.39
N ALA A 40 1.48 -11.23 8.21
CA ALA A 40 0.31 -10.40 8.08
C ALA A 40 -0.94 -11.14 8.54
N TYR A 41 -1.92 -10.41 9.06
CA TYR A 41 -3.23 -10.93 9.38
C TYR A 41 -4.32 -9.98 8.90
N GLU A 42 -5.48 -10.53 8.60
CA GLU A 42 -6.62 -9.75 8.14
C GLU A 42 -7.26 -8.99 9.32
N ILE A 43 -7.72 -7.78 9.03
CA ILE A 43 -8.56 -6.98 9.91
C ILE A 43 -9.84 -6.57 9.15
N PRO A 44 -10.93 -6.20 9.85
CA PRO A 44 -12.17 -5.81 9.18
C PRO A 44 -11.95 -4.66 8.20
N LEU A 45 -12.54 -4.76 7.01
CA LEU A 45 -12.50 -3.70 5.99
C LEU A 45 -13.05 -2.37 6.52
N GLU A 46 -14.04 -2.45 7.42
CA GLU A 46 -14.70 -1.33 8.09
C GLU A 46 -13.77 -0.55 9.04
N ALA A 47 -12.55 -1.03 9.29
CA ALA A 47 -11.53 -0.26 9.99
C ALA A 47 -11.09 0.99 9.22
N ILE A 48 -11.32 1.02 7.90
CA ILE A 48 -11.19 2.20 7.04
C ILE A 48 -12.56 2.44 6.42
N THR A 49 -13.07 3.67 6.45
CA THR A 49 -14.42 3.91 5.92
C THR A 49 -14.43 3.86 4.41
N ARG A 50 -15.58 3.47 3.83
CA ARG A 50 -15.84 3.57 2.39
C ARG A 50 -15.53 4.95 1.81
N THR A 51 -15.84 6.01 2.56
CA THR A 51 -15.54 7.39 2.17
C THR A 51 -14.03 7.63 2.11
N ASP A 52 -13.26 7.10 3.07
CA ASP A 52 -11.81 7.23 3.06
C ASP A 52 -11.19 6.50 1.85
N TYR A 53 -11.65 5.28 1.53
CA TYR A 53 -11.23 4.59 0.31
C TYR A 53 -11.57 5.36 -0.97
N SER A 54 -12.77 5.95 -1.04
CA SER A 54 -13.22 6.71 -2.21
C SER A 54 -12.38 7.98 -2.43
N ASN A 55 -11.97 8.64 -1.36
CA ASN A 55 -11.18 9.88 -1.41
C ASN A 55 -9.72 9.63 -1.76
N ASP A 56 -9.23 8.41 -1.57
CA ASP A 56 -7.84 8.03 -1.76
C ASP A 56 -7.42 8.08 -3.25
N GLY A 57 -8.31 7.67 -4.16
CA GLY A 57 -8.07 7.71 -5.60
C GLY A 57 -7.05 6.70 -6.13
N GLU A 58 -6.35 5.98 -5.24
CA GLU A 58 -5.40 4.91 -5.60
C GLU A 58 -6.00 3.51 -5.49
N VAL A 59 -7.25 3.37 -5.03
CA VAL A 59 -7.97 2.09 -4.93
C VAL A 59 -9.33 2.12 -5.63
N ARG A 60 -9.71 0.98 -6.21
CA ARG A 60 -11.06 0.73 -6.75
C ARG A 60 -11.93 0.14 -5.67
N GLU A 61 -12.66 1.01 -5.01
CA GLU A 61 -13.45 0.72 -3.81
C GLU A 61 -14.43 -0.45 -3.99
N ASP A 62 -14.98 -0.62 -5.18
CA ASP A 62 -15.92 -1.70 -5.54
C ASP A 62 -15.26 -3.07 -5.73
N LEU A 63 -13.94 -3.12 -5.90
CA LEU A 63 -13.16 -4.34 -6.09
C LEU A 63 -12.36 -4.74 -4.84
N ILE A 64 -12.34 -3.90 -3.80
CA ILE A 64 -11.70 -4.21 -2.54
C ILE A 64 -12.36 -5.43 -1.92
N TYR A 65 -11.56 -6.42 -1.52
CA TYR A 65 -12.07 -7.64 -0.89
C TYR A 65 -11.43 -7.97 0.47
N SER A 66 -10.24 -7.44 0.78
CA SER A 66 -9.60 -7.69 2.07
C SER A 66 -8.64 -6.57 2.49
N LEU A 67 -8.41 -6.48 3.80
CA LEU A 67 -7.45 -5.57 4.43
C LEU A 67 -6.54 -6.36 5.37
N TYR A 68 -5.26 -6.45 4.99
CA TYR A 68 -4.21 -7.08 5.77
C TYR A 68 -3.41 -6.06 6.56
N THR A 69 -2.84 -6.48 7.68
CA THR A 69 -1.98 -5.65 8.50
C THR A 69 -0.78 -6.42 9.03
N ILE A 70 0.32 -5.71 9.18
CA ILE A 70 1.60 -6.22 9.68
C ILE A 70 1.96 -5.35 10.89
N THR A 71 2.18 -6.00 12.03
CA THR A 71 2.56 -5.35 13.29
C THR A 71 3.79 -5.99 13.95
N HIS A 72 4.32 -7.08 13.37
CA HIS A 72 5.47 -7.79 13.93
C HIS A 72 6.74 -6.93 13.80
N PRO A 73 7.39 -6.51 14.91
CA PRO A 73 8.50 -5.55 14.86
C PRO A 73 9.65 -5.98 13.96
N ASP A 74 10.04 -7.26 14.03
CA ASP A 74 11.12 -7.78 13.18
C ASP A 74 10.76 -7.81 11.69
N VAL A 75 9.47 -7.93 11.33
CA VAL A 75 9.03 -7.82 9.93
C VAL A 75 9.07 -6.35 9.51
N LEU A 76 8.46 -5.46 10.29
CA LEU A 76 8.44 -4.02 10.00
C LEU A 76 9.86 -3.46 9.84
N SER A 77 10.79 -3.86 10.70
CA SER A 77 12.19 -3.45 10.61
C SER A 77 12.89 -3.89 9.32
N ARG A 78 12.43 -4.97 8.68
CA ARG A 78 12.95 -5.46 7.39
C ARG A 78 12.25 -4.80 6.20
N LEU A 79 11.02 -4.33 6.38
CA LEU A 79 10.24 -3.62 5.36
C LEU A 79 10.74 -2.21 5.08
N TYR A 80 11.32 -1.56 6.09
CA TYR A 80 11.75 -0.17 5.99
C TYR A 80 13.26 -0.07 5.74
N SER A 81 13.60 0.72 4.72
CA SER A 81 14.95 1.23 4.49
C SER A 81 15.42 2.11 5.65
N ALA A 82 16.71 2.48 5.64
CA ALA A 82 17.27 3.38 6.65
C ALA A 82 16.58 4.75 6.64
N GLU A 83 16.33 5.29 5.45
CA GLU A 83 15.65 6.58 5.25
C GLU A 83 14.20 6.53 5.73
N GLU A 84 13.46 5.47 5.40
CA GLU A 84 12.07 5.31 5.87
C GLU A 84 11.99 5.14 7.39
N LYS A 85 12.99 4.51 8.02
CA LYS A 85 13.08 4.43 9.48
C LYS A 85 13.31 5.80 10.12
N GLU A 86 14.16 6.62 9.51
CA GLU A 86 14.41 7.99 9.97
C GLU A 86 13.14 8.85 9.86
N MET A 87 12.40 8.74 8.74
CA MET A 87 11.13 9.44 8.57
C MET A 87 10.05 9.03 9.59
N LYS A 88 10.12 7.79 10.10
CA LYS A 88 9.19 7.25 11.10
C LYS A 88 9.60 7.59 12.54
N ASP A 89 10.84 8.03 12.75
CA ASP A 89 11.30 8.57 14.03
C ASP A 89 10.86 10.03 14.17
N VAL A 90 9.56 10.22 14.38
CA VAL A 90 8.92 11.55 14.41
C VAL A 90 9.28 12.37 15.66
N GLY A 91 10.10 11.83 16.57
CA GLY A 91 10.45 12.46 17.84
C GLY A 91 9.33 12.38 18.90
N PRO A 92 9.67 12.65 20.17
CA PRO A 92 8.76 12.43 21.30
C PRO A 92 7.54 13.37 21.27
N ASP A 93 7.71 14.61 20.81
CA ASP A 93 6.64 15.62 20.81
C ASP A 93 5.55 15.25 19.79
N THR A 94 5.93 15.01 18.53
CA THR A 94 4.98 14.58 17.48
C THR A 94 4.37 13.22 17.80
N TYR A 95 5.12 12.32 18.45
CA TYR A 95 4.57 11.06 18.94
C TYR A 95 3.45 11.32 19.96
N ASP A 96 3.71 12.11 21.00
CA ASP A 96 2.70 12.42 22.04
C ASP A 96 1.48 13.15 21.45
N GLU A 97 1.70 14.14 20.58
CA GLU A 97 0.64 14.87 19.88
C GLU A 97 -0.26 13.93 19.06
N SER A 98 0.33 13.01 18.29
CA SER A 98 -0.42 12.06 17.47
C SER A 98 -1.32 11.15 18.33
N TRP A 99 -0.79 10.63 19.44
CA TRP A 99 -1.55 9.77 20.35
C TRP A 99 -2.61 10.53 21.14
N ARG A 100 -2.33 11.76 21.54
CA ARG A 100 -3.28 12.63 22.23
C ARG A 100 -4.42 13.03 21.32
N GLY A 101 -4.14 13.35 20.06
CA GLY A 101 -5.14 13.72 19.05
C GLY A 101 -6.20 12.64 18.79
N LEU A 102 -5.92 11.37 19.11
CA LEU A 102 -6.92 10.29 19.05
C LEU A 102 -8.05 10.44 20.07
N PHE A 103 -7.81 11.15 21.17
CA PHE A 103 -8.74 11.21 22.31
C PHE A 103 -9.06 12.64 22.74
N LEU A 104 -8.21 13.61 22.40
CA LEU A 104 -8.34 15.00 22.77
C LEU A 104 -8.67 15.81 21.52
N GLN A 105 -9.80 16.53 21.51
CA GLN A 105 -10.08 17.55 20.50
C GLN A 105 -9.13 18.73 20.76
N GLU A 106 -8.01 18.78 20.06
CA GLU A 106 -7.14 19.96 20.11
C GLU A 106 -7.77 21.07 19.26
N THR A 107 -8.55 21.94 19.91
CA THR A 107 -9.05 23.17 19.31
C THR A 107 -7.88 24.09 19.02
N SER A 108 -7.44 24.09 17.77
CA SER A 108 -6.51 25.10 17.25
C SER A 108 -7.21 26.47 17.24
N GLY A 109 -7.18 27.16 18.38
CA GLY A 109 -7.51 28.58 18.52
C GLY A 109 -8.97 28.91 18.90
N SER A 110 -9.23 29.07 20.20
CA SER A 110 -9.79 30.31 20.76
C SER A 110 -9.79 30.23 22.28
N ASP A 111 -9.43 31.33 22.94
CA ASP A 111 -9.55 31.55 24.39
C ASP A 111 -10.97 31.21 24.90
N THR A 112 -11.20 29.98 25.31
CA THR A 112 -12.26 29.64 26.28
C THR A 112 -11.81 28.45 27.11
N ASP A 113 -11.74 28.71 28.40
CA ASP A 113 -11.37 27.88 29.54
C ASP A 113 -12.39 26.75 29.80
N ASP A 114 -12.77 26.02 28.75
CA ASP A 114 -13.72 24.90 28.82
C ASP A 114 -13.03 23.65 28.25
N LEU A 115 -12.21 23.02 29.09
CA LEU A 115 -11.79 21.63 28.96
C LEU A 115 -13.01 20.71 29.16
N GLY A 116 -14.03 20.90 28.32
CA GLY A 116 -15.22 20.09 28.27
C GLY A 116 -14.85 18.76 27.64
N THR A 117 -14.77 17.72 28.47
CA THR A 117 -14.86 16.30 28.07
C THR A 117 -16.23 16.06 27.42
N ALA A 118 -16.44 16.59 26.22
CA ALA A 118 -17.56 16.19 25.39
C ALA A 118 -17.36 14.70 25.08
N PRO A 119 -18.37 13.83 25.34
CA PRO A 119 -18.26 12.44 24.93
C PRO A 119 -18.00 12.39 23.43
N LEU A 120 -17.08 11.52 22.99
CA LEU A 120 -16.87 11.17 21.59
C LEU A 120 -18.22 10.65 21.04
N GLY A 121 -19.05 11.56 20.52
CA GLY A 121 -20.43 11.28 20.15
C GLY A 121 -20.54 10.29 18.99
N ASP A 122 -19.45 10.15 18.23
CA ASP A 122 -19.21 9.09 17.27
C ASP A 122 -17.71 8.76 17.27
N ALA A 123 -17.36 7.50 17.52
CA ALA A 123 -15.99 6.99 17.49
C ALA A 123 -15.67 6.22 16.19
N SER A 124 -16.54 6.30 15.17
CA SER A 124 -16.32 5.71 13.85
C SER A 124 -14.99 6.12 13.21
N TRP A 125 -14.54 7.34 13.49
CA TRP A 125 -13.26 7.88 13.01
C TRP A 125 -12.03 7.33 13.75
N LEU A 126 -12.18 6.76 14.95
CA LEU A 126 -11.06 6.37 15.81
C LEU A 126 -10.26 5.22 15.22
N ALA A 127 -10.93 4.25 14.58
CA ALA A 127 -10.25 3.11 13.98
C ALA A 127 -9.28 3.55 12.88
N TYR A 128 -9.76 4.39 11.95
CA TYR A 128 -8.93 4.89 10.85
C TYR A 128 -7.80 5.82 11.34
N ASN A 129 -8.08 6.70 12.31
CA ASN A 129 -7.05 7.59 12.84
C ASN A 129 -6.00 6.85 13.68
N LEU A 130 -6.40 5.78 14.38
CA LEU A 130 -5.45 4.88 15.05
C LEU A 130 -4.56 4.18 14.01
N LEU A 131 -5.11 3.71 12.89
CA LEU A 131 -4.32 3.13 11.80
C LEU A 131 -3.30 4.15 11.27
N ASN A 132 -3.75 5.36 10.93
CA ASN A 132 -2.88 6.43 10.43
C ASN A 132 -1.77 6.80 11.42
N THR A 133 -2.10 6.89 12.71
CA THR A 133 -1.11 7.14 13.77
C THR A 133 -0.07 6.03 13.81
N GLN A 134 -0.50 4.76 13.80
CA GLN A 134 0.40 3.61 13.83
C GLN A 134 1.26 3.48 12.55
N HIS A 135 0.72 3.87 11.40
CA HIS A 135 1.42 3.96 10.13
C HIS A 135 2.51 5.03 10.15
N LEU A 136 2.19 6.22 10.68
CA LEU A 136 3.09 7.35 10.82
C LEU A 136 4.32 6.98 11.67
N VAL A 137 4.10 6.38 12.83
CA VAL A 137 5.17 6.03 13.79
C VAL A 137 5.81 4.66 13.51
N GLY A 138 5.52 4.03 12.36
CA GLY A 138 6.16 2.78 11.96
C GLY A 138 5.81 1.55 12.80
N GLN A 139 4.72 1.60 13.58
CA GLN A 139 4.22 0.48 14.37
C GLN A 139 3.33 -0.48 13.57
N ARG A 140 2.91 -0.06 12.37
CA ARG A 140 2.04 -0.83 11.49
C ARG A 140 2.32 -0.50 10.04
N THR A 141 2.09 -1.49 9.18
CA THR A 141 1.83 -1.30 7.75
C THR A 141 0.57 -2.09 7.39
N SER A 142 -0.28 -1.55 6.54
CA SER A 142 -1.50 -2.23 6.09
C SER A 142 -1.55 -2.36 4.58
N ILE A 143 -2.24 -3.37 4.07
CA ILE A 143 -2.36 -3.66 2.64
C ILE A 143 -3.83 -3.87 2.33
N VAL A 144 -4.38 -3.09 1.41
CA VAL A 144 -5.70 -3.34 0.83
C VAL A 144 -5.52 -4.11 -0.47
N LEU A 145 -6.33 -5.14 -0.70
CA LEU A 145 -6.29 -5.95 -1.91
C LEU A 145 -7.58 -5.80 -2.73
N GLU A 146 -7.41 -5.72 -4.04
CA GLU A 146 -8.48 -5.69 -5.04
C GLU A 146 -8.52 -7.01 -5.82
N GLN A 147 -9.70 -7.47 -6.20
CA GLN A 147 -9.83 -8.66 -7.06
C GLN A 147 -10.83 -8.49 -8.20
N GLU A 148 -10.60 -9.25 -9.26
CA GLU A 148 -11.56 -9.52 -10.33
C GLU A 148 -11.50 -11.02 -10.65
N ASP A 149 -12.65 -11.70 -10.69
CA ASP A 149 -12.77 -13.12 -11.04
C ASP A 149 -11.86 -14.09 -10.23
N GLY A 150 -11.64 -13.81 -8.94
CA GLY A 150 -10.81 -14.63 -8.05
C GLY A 150 -9.30 -14.41 -8.19
N LEU A 151 -8.89 -13.42 -8.99
CA LEU A 151 -7.51 -13.01 -9.20
C LEU A 151 -7.28 -11.65 -8.55
N VAL A 152 -6.15 -11.48 -7.89
CA VAL A 152 -5.77 -10.18 -7.33
C VAL A 152 -5.34 -9.26 -8.48
N THR A 153 -5.93 -8.07 -8.55
CA THR A 153 -5.70 -7.11 -9.64
C THR A 153 -5.12 -5.78 -9.20
N GLY A 154 -5.00 -5.56 -7.90
CA GLY A 154 -4.42 -4.34 -7.33
C GLY A 154 -4.15 -4.49 -5.84
N ALA A 155 -3.23 -3.68 -5.34
CA ALA A 155 -2.95 -3.57 -3.92
C ALA A 155 -2.43 -2.19 -3.56
N LYS A 156 -2.93 -1.64 -2.46
CA LYS A 156 -2.43 -0.40 -1.85
C LYS A 156 -1.77 -0.68 -0.51
N VAL A 157 -0.59 -0.13 -0.30
CA VAL A 157 0.16 -0.21 0.96
C VAL A 157 0.03 1.09 1.75
N TYR A 158 -0.45 1.00 2.99
CA TYR A 158 -0.53 2.10 3.95
C TYR A 158 0.63 2.06 4.95
N GLY A 159 1.16 3.23 5.30
CA GLY A 159 2.27 3.37 6.25
C GLY A 159 3.65 3.22 5.64
N MET A 160 3.83 3.68 4.40
CA MET A 160 5.09 3.89 3.67
C MET A 160 6.11 2.76 3.81
N SER A 161 6.20 1.94 2.76
CA SER A 161 7.20 0.88 2.63
C SER A 161 7.46 0.62 1.15
N ASP A 162 8.54 1.17 0.61
CA ASP A 162 8.96 0.95 -0.78
C ASP A 162 9.18 -0.54 -1.07
N HIS A 163 9.78 -1.28 -0.13
CA HIS A 163 9.96 -2.71 -0.26
C HIS A 163 8.62 -3.45 -0.43
N LEU A 164 7.64 -3.17 0.45
CA LEU A 164 6.35 -3.84 0.38
C LEU A 164 5.54 -3.37 -0.82
N THR A 165 5.55 -2.07 -1.15
CA THR A 165 4.85 -1.53 -2.32
C THR A 165 5.36 -2.20 -3.60
N THR A 166 6.67 -2.23 -3.82
CA THR A 166 7.25 -2.87 -5.00
C THR A 166 7.04 -4.40 -5.00
N TYR A 167 7.06 -5.03 -3.82
CA TYR A 167 6.76 -6.46 -3.69
C TYR A 167 5.31 -6.75 -4.08
N MET A 168 4.37 -5.93 -3.61
CA MET A 168 2.95 -6.06 -3.96
C MET A 168 2.72 -5.78 -5.44
N THR A 169 3.36 -4.77 -6.04
CA THR A 169 3.31 -4.55 -7.50
C THR A 169 3.79 -5.78 -8.28
N ALA A 170 4.88 -6.42 -7.85
CA ALA A 170 5.37 -7.65 -8.47
C ALA A 170 4.38 -8.81 -8.34
N LEU A 171 3.70 -8.92 -7.19
CA LEU A 171 2.82 -10.03 -6.85
C LEU A 171 1.40 -9.89 -7.43
N THR A 172 0.77 -8.72 -7.34
CA THR A 172 -0.58 -8.53 -7.89
C THR A 172 -0.57 -8.42 -9.40
N GLY A 173 0.61 -8.09 -9.98
CA GLY A 173 0.70 -7.78 -11.38
C GLY A 173 -0.17 -6.59 -11.73
N TYR A 174 -0.92 -6.72 -12.81
CA TYR A 174 -1.61 -5.59 -13.43
C TYR A 174 -2.88 -5.99 -14.15
N ARG A 175 -3.74 -4.99 -14.36
CA ARG A 175 -4.87 -5.05 -15.28
C ARG A 175 -4.42 -4.56 -16.65
N GLU A 176 -4.78 -5.30 -17.68
CA GLU A 176 -4.56 -4.84 -19.06
C GLU A 176 -5.40 -3.58 -19.28
N THR A 177 -4.78 -2.49 -19.73
CA THR A 177 -5.54 -1.31 -20.19
C THR A 177 -6.50 -1.74 -21.29
N GLY A 178 -7.81 -1.75 -20.99
CA GLY A 178 -8.86 -2.01 -21.96
C GLY A 178 -9.13 -0.79 -22.83
N THR A 179 -9.83 0.19 -22.25
CA THR A 179 -10.18 1.48 -22.89
C THR A 179 -9.41 2.64 -22.23
N GLU A 180 -9.30 3.79 -22.89
CA GLU A 180 -8.61 4.98 -22.33
C GLU A 180 -9.25 5.50 -21.04
N THR A 181 -10.52 5.20 -20.78
CA THR A 181 -11.22 5.58 -19.55
C THR A 181 -10.99 4.62 -18.38
N ASP A 182 -10.35 3.47 -18.63
CA ASP A 182 -9.98 2.45 -17.63
C ASP A 182 -8.55 2.64 -17.10
N GLN A 183 -7.89 3.76 -17.41
CA GLN A 183 -6.59 4.08 -16.85
C GLN A 183 -6.74 4.41 -15.36
N ASN A 184 -6.42 3.45 -14.50
CA ASN A 184 -6.14 3.67 -13.10
C ASN A 184 -4.64 3.54 -12.84
N TYR A 185 -4.21 3.73 -11.60
CA TYR A 185 -2.80 3.67 -11.19
C TYR A 185 -2.10 2.33 -11.52
N TYR A 186 -2.85 1.24 -11.71
CA TYR A 186 -2.33 -0.11 -11.96
C TYR A 186 -2.56 -0.62 -13.39
N SER A 187 -3.19 0.18 -14.26
CA SER A 187 -3.47 -0.20 -15.64
C SER A 187 -2.22 -0.01 -16.51
N MET A 188 -1.84 -1.03 -17.25
CA MET A 188 -0.68 -0.99 -18.16
C MET A 188 -0.90 -1.80 -19.43
N LYS A 189 -0.11 -1.50 -20.47
CA LYS A 189 -0.06 -2.27 -21.73
C LYS A 189 0.98 -3.37 -21.65
N THR A 190 0.54 -4.62 -21.50
CA THR A 190 1.47 -5.76 -21.39
C THR A 190 2.38 -5.88 -22.59
N GLY A 191 3.68 -6.01 -22.33
CA GLY A 191 4.67 -6.29 -23.36
C GLY A 191 5.10 -5.06 -24.15
N ASP A 192 4.55 -3.87 -23.85
CA ASP A 192 5.02 -2.61 -24.39
C ASP A 192 6.13 -2.02 -23.51
N VAL A 193 7.38 -2.08 -23.98
CA VAL A 193 8.56 -1.54 -23.27
C VAL A 193 8.60 0.00 -23.21
N ASN A 194 7.65 0.67 -23.86
CA ASN A 194 7.47 2.11 -23.77
C ASN A 194 6.38 2.51 -22.78
N ASP A 195 5.60 1.55 -22.27
CA ASP A 195 4.64 1.78 -21.19
C ASP A 195 5.41 1.81 -19.86
N GLU A 196 5.47 2.99 -19.22
CA GLU A 196 6.25 3.20 -18.00
C GLU A 196 5.74 2.35 -16.83
N ALA A 197 4.44 2.11 -16.75
CA ALA A 197 3.86 1.26 -15.71
C ALA A 197 4.26 -0.21 -15.91
N PHE A 198 4.30 -0.67 -17.17
CA PHE A 198 4.79 -2.00 -17.50
C PHE A 198 6.28 -2.16 -17.22
N VAL A 199 7.11 -1.16 -17.55
CA VAL A 199 8.55 -1.18 -17.24
C VAL A 199 8.78 -1.21 -15.73
N TYR A 200 8.08 -0.35 -14.97
CA TYR A 200 8.16 -0.35 -13.51
C TYR A 200 7.75 -1.69 -12.89
N TYR A 201 6.74 -2.35 -13.45
CA TYR A 201 6.36 -3.70 -13.03
C TYR A 201 7.47 -4.73 -13.29
N LEU A 202 8.14 -4.67 -14.45
CA LEU A 202 9.29 -5.53 -14.74
C LEU A 202 10.46 -5.30 -13.75
N ASP A 203 10.73 -4.05 -13.40
CA ASP A 203 11.72 -3.69 -12.40
C ASP A 203 11.36 -4.28 -11.02
N CYS A 204 10.10 -4.18 -10.62
CA CYS A 204 9.60 -4.78 -9.39
C CYS A 204 9.78 -6.29 -9.37
N LEU A 205 9.44 -6.99 -10.46
CA LEU A 205 9.66 -8.43 -10.58
C LEU A 205 11.13 -8.80 -10.44
N ALA A 206 12.03 -8.09 -11.12
CA ALA A 206 13.46 -8.35 -11.07
C ALA A 206 14.03 -8.08 -9.68
N ARG A 207 13.62 -6.97 -9.04
CA ARG A 207 14.00 -6.59 -7.67
C ARG A 207 13.67 -7.67 -6.66
N HIS A 208 12.52 -8.32 -6.82
CA HIS A 208 12.02 -9.36 -5.91
C HIS A 208 12.28 -10.78 -6.40
N SER A 209 13.14 -10.95 -7.42
CA SER A 209 13.59 -12.25 -7.94
C SER A 209 12.45 -13.14 -8.47
N PHE A 210 11.39 -12.54 -9.02
CA PHE A 210 10.33 -13.26 -9.73
C PHE A 210 10.67 -13.56 -11.20
N ILE A 211 11.67 -12.86 -11.76
CA ILE A 211 12.22 -13.06 -13.12
C ILE A 211 13.74 -12.98 -13.11
#